data_AF-A0AAV6BDI2-F1
#
_entry.id   AF-A0AAV6BDI2-F1
#
_cell.length_a   1.000
_cell.length_b   1.000
_cell.length_c   1.000
_cell.angle_alpha   90.00
_cell.angle_beta   90.00
_cell.angle_gamma   90.00
#
_symmetry.space_group_name_H-M   'P 1'
#
loop_
_entity.id
_entity.type
_entity.pdbx_description
1 polymer ?
#
loop_
_entity_poly.entity_id
_entity_poly.type
_entity_poly.pdbx_seq_one_letter_code
_entity_poly.pdbx_strand_id
1 'polypeptide(L)'
;MATLLPAVKKSVSDFKPDILFYVGGADPYREDQLGGLDLSIEGLQKRDAGVFKEARHKNIPVVTTLAGGYAQRLADTIQIHVNTIQSAKHIANL
;
A
#
# COMPACT_ATOMS: atom_id res chain seq x y z
N MET A 1 -8.04 -2.84 -7.68
CA MET A 1 -7.18 -1.72 -8.13
C MET A 1 -7.94 -0.65 -8.92
N ALA A 2 -8.95 -1.03 -9.73
CA ALA A 2 -9.67 -0.11 -10.60
C ALA A 2 -10.20 1.16 -9.90
N THR A 3 -10.63 1.09 -8.63
CA THR A 3 -11.20 2.24 -7.91
C THR A 3 -10.18 3.01 -7.06
N LEU A 4 -9.25 2.31 -6.39
CA LEU A 4 -8.35 2.92 -5.41
C LEU A 4 -7.41 3.96 -6.04
N LEU A 5 -6.68 3.59 -7.10
CA LEU A 5 -5.67 4.48 -7.67
C LEU A 5 -6.27 5.75 -8.28
N PRO A 6 -7.40 5.72 -9.01
CA PRO A 6 -8.08 6.94 -9.42
C PRO A 6 -8.50 7.82 -8.24
N ALA A 7 -9.00 7.24 -7.15
CA ALA A 7 -9.36 8.00 -5.96
C ALA A 7 -8.13 8.68 -5.32
N VAL A 8 -7.03 7.94 -5.12
CA VAL A 8 -5.77 8.50 -4.59
C VAL A 8 -5.24 9.63 -5.48
N LYS A 9 -5.21 9.44 -6.80
CA LYS A 9 -4.80 10.45 -7.77
C LYS A 9 -5.60 11.74 -7.63
N LYS A 10 -6.92 11.61 -7.54
CA LYS A 10 -7.83 12.74 -7.37
C LYS A 10 -7.58 13.43 -6.02
N SER A 11 -7.62 12.69 -4.92
CA SER A 11 -7.45 13.21 -3.56
C SER A 11 -6.14 13.97 -3.39
N VAL A 12 -5.02 13.41 -3.87
CA VAL A 12 -3.71 14.05 -3.76
C VAL A 12 -3.60 15.29 -4.66
N SER A 13 -4.26 15.29 -5.82
CA SER A 13 -4.28 16.47 -6.72
C SER A 13 -5.10 17.62 -6.15
N ASP A 14 -6.22 17.31 -5.52
CA ASP A 14 -7.13 18.31 -4.96
C ASP A 14 -6.59 18.88 -3.65
N PHE A 15 -6.09 18.02 -2.76
CA PHE A 15 -5.62 18.43 -1.43
C PHE A 15 -4.19 18.99 -1.43
N LYS A 16 -3.31 18.50 -2.32
CA LYS A 16 -1.89 18.90 -2.42
C LYS A 16 -1.13 18.81 -1.09
N PRO A 17 -1.03 17.61 -0.48
CA PRO A 17 -0.37 17.46 0.80
C PRO A 17 1.14 17.70 0.70
N ASP A 18 1.73 18.29 1.75
CA ASP A 18 3.18 18.39 1.92
C ASP A 18 3.83 17.04 2.29
N ILE A 19 3.06 16.11 2.85
CA ILE A 19 3.50 14.77 3.25
C ILE A 19 2.35 13.76 3.18
N LEU A 20 2.63 12.55 2.73
CA LEU A 20 1.65 11.45 2.71
C LEU A 20 1.99 10.41 3.79
N PHE A 21 1.09 10.24 4.76
CA PHE A 21 1.14 9.11 5.69
C PHE A 21 0.36 7.93 5.10
N TYR A 22 1.08 6.87 4.72
CA TYR A 22 0.50 5.66 4.16
C TYR A 22 0.46 4.53 5.19
N VAL A 23 -0.76 4.14 5.57
CA VAL A 23 -1.05 3.04 6.50
C VAL A 23 -1.26 1.76 5.69
N GLY A 24 -0.20 0.96 5.55
CA GLY A 24 -0.14 -0.23 4.69
C GLY A 24 -0.68 -1.50 5.36
N GLY A 25 -2.00 -1.62 5.44
CA GLY A 25 -2.67 -2.83 5.94
C GLY A 25 -2.56 -4.02 4.99
N ALA A 26 -2.27 -5.19 5.53
CA ALA A 26 -2.27 -6.48 4.86
C ALA A 26 -3.65 -7.18 4.90
N ASP A 27 -4.58 -6.70 5.74
CA ASP A 27 -5.91 -7.29 5.91
C ASP A 27 -6.80 -7.39 4.65
N PRO A 28 -6.57 -6.70 3.52
CA PRO A 28 -7.36 -6.99 2.31
C PRO A 28 -6.99 -8.30 1.62
N TYR A 29 -5.99 -9.03 2.13
CA TYR A 29 -5.56 -10.32 1.59
C TYR A 29 -6.69 -11.36 1.67
N ARG A 30 -6.88 -12.15 0.62
CA ARG A 30 -7.97 -13.13 0.50
C ARG A 30 -8.03 -14.20 1.60
N GLU A 31 -6.90 -14.47 2.27
CA GLU A 31 -6.82 -15.44 3.38
C GLU A 31 -6.68 -14.74 4.74
N ASP A 32 -6.95 -13.43 4.79
CA ASP A 32 -7.07 -12.68 6.03
C ASP A 32 -8.36 -13.05 6.77
N GLN A 33 -8.28 -13.21 8.08
CA GLN A 33 -9.41 -13.63 8.91
C GLN A 33 -10.39 -12.49 9.22
N LEU A 34 -9.97 -11.22 9.10
CA LEU A 34 -10.75 -10.05 9.54
C LEU A 34 -11.10 -9.08 8.40
N GLY A 35 -10.32 -9.01 7.32
CA GLY A 35 -10.49 -7.94 6.32
C GLY A 35 -11.52 -8.20 5.22
N GLY A 36 -11.89 -9.45 4.93
CA GLY A 36 -13.04 -9.79 4.08
C GLY A 36 -12.96 -9.35 2.61
N LEU A 37 -11.76 -9.03 2.11
CA LEU A 37 -11.50 -8.69 0.70
C LEU A 37 -10.72 -9.81 0.01
N ASP A 38 -10.72 -9.81 -1.32
CA ASP A 38 -10.15 -10.90 -2.14
C ASP A 38 -8.91 -10.44 -2.92
N LEU A 39 -7.93 -9.81 -2.26
CA LEU A 39 -6.67 -9.45 -2.91
C LEU A 39 -5.64 -10.58 -2.79
N SER A 40 -4.86 -10.79 -3.85
CA SER A 40 -3.63 -11.58 -3.76
C SER A 40 -2.48 -10.78 -3.16
N ILE A 41 -1.40 -11.46 -2.76
CA ILE A 41 -0.15 -10.83 -2.29
C ILE A 41 0.41 -9.89 -3.37
N GLU A 42 0.41 -10.30 -4.64
CA GLU A 42 0.84 -9.45 -5.76
C GLU A 42 -0.11 -8.27 -5.98
N GLY A 43 -1.41 -8.47 -5.73
CA GLY A 43 -2.40 -7.40 -5.76
C GLY A 43 -2.14 -6.32 -4.73
N LEU A 44 -1.77 -6.71 -3.51
CA LEU A 44 -1.35 -5.81 -2.43
C LEU A 44 -0.02 -5.11 -2.75
N GLN A 45 0.95 -5.83 -3.30
CA GLN A 45 2.21 -5.19 -3.74
C GLN A 45 1.96 -4.13 -4.83
N LYS A 46 1.10 -4.43 -5.82
CA LYS A 46 0.71 -3.48 -6.86
C LYS A 46 -0.04 -2.28 -6.30
N ARG A 47 -0.87 -2.48 -5.27
CA ARG A 47 -1.56 -1.41 -4.54
C ARG A 47 -0.54 -0.42 -3.96
N ASP A 48 0.38 -0.93 -3.15
CA ASP A 48 1.36 -0.12 -2.42
C ASP A 48 2.27 0.63 -3.40
N ALA A 49 2.82 -0.09 -4.37
CA ALA A 49 3.66 0.50 -5.41
C ALA A 49 2.93 1.58 -6.21
N GLY A 50 1.64 1.40 -6.48
CA GLY A 50 0.82 2.40 -7.18
C GLY A 50 0.67 3.71 -6.39
N VAL A 51 0.41 3.61 -5.08
CA VAL A 51 0.32 4.79 -4.19
C VAL A 51 1.65 5.50 -4.10
N PHE A 52 2.74 4.77 -3.86
CA PHE A 52 4.08 5.35 -3.76
C PHE A 52 4.55 5.99 -5.06
N LYS A 53 4.27 5.38 -6.22
CA LYS A 53 4.57 5.98 -7.53
C LYS A 53 3.81 7.28 -7.75
N GLU A 54 2.54 7.34 -7.35
CA GLU A 54 1.75 8.55 -7.50
C GLU A 54 2.29 9.69 -6.61
N ALA A 55 2.60 9.39 -5.35
CA ALA A 55 3.23 10.36 -4.45
C ALA A 55 4.58 10.85 -5.01
N ARG A 56 5.42 9.92 -5.49
CA ARG A 56 6.72 10.24 -6.09
C ARG A 56 6.58 11.11 -7.33
N HIS A 57 5.63 10.81 -8.21
CA HIS A 57 5.35 11.59 -9.42
C HIS A 57 4.95 13.03 -9.10
N LYS A 58 4.28 13.26 -7.97
CA LYS A 58 3.90 14.59 -7.48
C LYS A 58 4.93 15.23 -6.54
N ASN A 59 6.10 14.60 -6.35
CA ASN A 59 7.16 15.03 -5.43
C ASN A 59 6.69 15.16 -3.96
N ILE A 60 5.79 14.28 -3.53
CA ILE A 60 5.29 14.25 -2.16
C ILE A 60 6.10 13.22 -1.36
N PRO A 61 6.77 13.61 -0.26
CA PRO A 61 7.43 12.66 0.62
C PRO A 61 6.41 11.73 1.28
N VAL A 62 6.78 10.47 1.46
CA VAL A 62 5.91 9.44 2.04
C VAL A 62 6.50 8.92 3.33
N VAL A 63 5.68 8.85 4.37
CA VAL A 63 5.94 8.06 5.57
C VAL A 63 5.01 6.86 5.53
N THR A 64 5.57 5.66 5.58
CA THR A 64 4.77 4.43 5.60
C THR A 64 4.85 3.73 6.95
N THR A 65 3.71 3.21 7.39
CA THR A 65 3.58 2.35 8.57
C THR A 65 2.89 1.06 8.15
N LEU A 66 3.23 -0.04 8.81
CA LEU A 66 2.49 -1.30 8.69
C LEU A 66 1.22 -1.22 9.56
N ALA A 67 0.17 -1.93 9.17
CA ALA A 67 -1.08 -1.99 9.93
C ALA A 67 -1.61 -3.43 10.01
N GLY A 68 -2.93 -3.60 10.13
CA GLY A 68 -3.59 -4.90 10.28
C GLY A 68 -3.14 -5.96 9.27
N GLY A 69 -3.29 -7.22 9.63
CA GLY A 69 -2.78 -8.36 8.86
C GLY A 69 -2.86 -9.63 9.69
N TYR A 70 -3.89 -10.41 9.45
CA TYR A 70 -4.35 -11.55 10.23
C TYR A 70 -4.54 -12.77 9.33
N ALA A 71 -3.69 -12.91 8.31
CA ALA A 71 -3.68 -14.06 7.42
C ALA A 71 -3.63 -15.37 8.21
N GLN A 72 -4.34 -16.39 7.72
CA GLN A 72 -4.32 -17.73 8.34
C GLN A 72 -2.88 -18.25 8.52
N ARG A 73 -1.99 -17.90 7.58
CA ARG A 73 -0.56 -18.18 7.69
C ARG A 73 0.20 -16.89 7.98
N LEU A 74 0.90 -16.86 9.11
CA LEU A 74 1.74 -15.74 9.51
C LEU A 74 2.77 -15.34 8.44
N ALA A 75 3.33 -16.33 7.72
CA ALA A 75 4.29 -16.10 6.65
C ALA A 75 3.74 -15.19 5.55
N ASP A 76 2.44 -15.24 5.25
CA ASP A 76 1.82 -14.41 4.24
C ASP A 76 1.72 -12.95 4.71
N THR A 77 1.31 -12.71 5.97
CA THR A 77 1.32 -11.36 6.57
C THR A 77 2.74 -10.76 6.53
N ILE A 78 3.75 -11.57 6.91
CA ILE A 78 5.16 -11.13 6.85
C ILE A 78 5.54 -10.76 5.41
N GLN A 79 5.24 -11.63 4.44
CA GLN A 79 5.57 -11.40 3.03
C GLN A 79 4.91 -10.13 2.50
N ILE A 80 3.65 -9.88 2.83
CA ILE A 80 2.92 -8.67 2.42
C ILE A 80 3.60 -7.42 2.98
N HIS A 81 3.89 -7.38 4.27
CA HIS A 81 4.57 -6.22 4.88
C HIS A 81 5.98 -6.00 4.34
N VAL A 82 6.75 -7.08 4.11
CA VAL A 82 8.05 -6.99 3.46
C VAL A 82 7.90 -6.40 2.05
N ASN A 83 6.90 -6.82 1.29
CA ASN A 83 6.63 -6.28 -0.04
C ASN A 83 6.30 -4.78 -0.02
N THR A 84 5.54 -4.31 0.98
CA THR A 84 5.30 -2.87 1.19
C THR A 84 6.61 -2.11 1.38
N ILE A 85 7.49 -2.60 2.27
CA ILE A 85 8.79 -1.97 2.58
C ILE A 85 9.70 -1.98 1.33
N GLN A 86 9.80 -3.11 0.64
CA GLN A 86 10.62 -3.23 -0.57
C GLN A 86 10.11 -2.31 -1.69
N SER A 87 8.78 -2.18 -1.84
CA SER A 87 8.18 -1.26 -2.81
C SER A 87 8.49 0.20 -2.48
N ALA A 88 8.39 0.59 -1.21
CA ALA A 88 8.73 1.93 -0.75
C ALA A 88 10.23 2.22 -1.00
N LYS A 89 11.12 1.31 -0.59
CA LYS A 89 12.56 1.41 -0.79
C LYS A 89 12.91 1.58 -2.27
N HIS A 90 12.38 0.71 -3.13
CA HIS A 90 12.64 0.74 -4.57
C HIS A 90 12.21 2.07 -5.20
N ILE A 91 11.03 2.58 -4.86
CA ILE A 91 10.49 3.82 -5.45
C ILE A 91 11.17 5.07 -4.90
N ALA A 92 11.64 5.01 -3.65
CA ALA A 92 12.43 6.07 -3.03
C ALA A 92 13.89 6.09 -3.53
N ASN A 93 14.32 5.11 -4.33
CA ASN A 93 15.71 4.89 -4.75
C ASN A 93 16.68 4.77 -3.56
N LEU A 94 16.27 4.01 -2.53
CA LEU A 94 17.06 3.69 -1.34
C LEU A 94 17.66 2.28 -1.38
#